data_AF-A0A7J3IG89-F1
#
_entry.id   AF-A0A7J3IG89-F1
#
_cell.length_a   1.000
_cell.length_b   1.000
_cell.length_c   1.000
_cell.angle_alpha   90.00
_cell.angle_beta   90.00
_cell.angle_gamma   90.00
#
_symmetry.space_group_name_H-M   'P 1'
#
loop_
_entity.id
_entity.type
_entity.pdbx_description
1 polymer ?
#
loop_
_entity_poly.entity_id
_entity_poly.type
_entity_poly.pdbx_seq_one_letter_code
_entity_poly.pdbx_strand_id
1 'polypeptide(L)'
;MFKLSVITDEVSQDLKRAAIFAKKFNLDGVEIRSVWGKGPHLLLNEANEIKRILSEYGLKVSAIASPFFKANIDSESEYKEHLNILRSC
;
A
#
# COMPACT_ATOMS: atom_id res chain seq x y z
N MET A 1 0.42 24.43 -2.45
CA MET A 1 0.59 23.76 -1.14
C MET A 1 0.81 22.27 -1.41
N PHE A 2 1.78 21.65 -0.74
CA PHE A 2 2.12 20.23 -0.95
C PHE A 2 1.19 19.33 -0.14
N LYS A 3 0.88 18.14 -0.68
CA LYS A 3 0.16 17.11 0.06
C LYS A 3 1.14 16.18 0.75
N LEU A 4 0.89 15.84 2.00
CA LEU A 4 1.76 14.96 2.78
C LEU A 4 1.11 13.58 2.97
N SER A 5 1.94 12.54 2.96
CA SER A 5 1.52 11.16 3.17
C SER A 5 2.54 10.40 4.00
N VAL A 6 2.10 9.30 4.60
CA VAL A 6 2.95 8.39 5.36
C VAL A 6 2.84 6.97 4.81
N ILE A 7 3.93 6.21 4.83
CA ILE A 7 3.94 4.80 4.46
C ILE A 7 3.30 3.99 5.60
N THR A 8 2.31 3.14 5.29
CA THR A 8 1.46 2.50 6.31
C THR A 8 2.24 1.69 7.34
N ASP A 9 3.17 0.85 6.90
CA ASP A 9 3.90 -0.11 7.73
C ASP A 9 5.06 0.49 8.53
N GLU A 10 5.51 1.72 8.22
CA GLU A 10 6.39 2.51 9.09
C GLU A 10 5.68 2.98 10.37
N VAL A 11 4.34 3.01 10.33
CA VAL A 11 3.51 3.31 11.50
C VAL A 11 2.98 2.03 12.14
N SER A 12 2.32 1.17 11.36
CA SER A 12 1.64 -0.04 11.86
C SER A 12 1.15 -0.94 10.73
N GLN A 13 1.22 -2.27 10.94
CA GLN A 13 0.56 -3.25 10.07
C GLN A 13 -0.97 -3.26 10.19
N ASP A 14 -1.52 -2.74 11.29
CA ASP A 14 -2.95 -2.44 11.40
C ASP A 14 -3.26 -1.11 10.70
N LEU A 15 -4.00 -1.18 9.58
CA LEU A 15 -4.36 -0.01 8.78
C LEU A 15 -5.13 1.05 9.57
N LYS A 16 -6.00 0.66 10.50
CA LYS A 16 -6.78 1.64 11.29
C LYS A 16 -5.85 2.46 12.17
N ARG A 17 -4.83 1.83 12.77
CA ARG A 17 -3.82 2.55 13.57
C ARG A 17 -3.01 3.52 12.70
N ALA A 18 -2.61 3.10 11.50
CA ALA A 18 -1.92 3.98 10.55
C ALA A 18 -2.81 5.17 10.11
N ALA A 19 -4.10 4.95 9.89
CA ALA A 19 -5.06 6.01 9.54
C ALA A 19 -5.29 7.00 10.69
N ILE A 20 -5.44 6.52 11.93
CA ILE A 20 -5.54 7.36 13.13
C ILE A 20 -4.29 8.24 13.28
N PHE A 21 -3.10 7.66 13.08
CA PHE A 21 -1.84 8.40 13.09
C PHE A 21 -1.83 9.49 12.01
N ALA A 22 -2.11 9.15 10.75
CA ALA A 22 -2.11 10.10 9.65
C ALA A 22 -3.08 11.27 9.91
N LYS A 23 -4.27 10.97 10.46
CA LYS A 23 -5.23 12.00 10.85
C LYS A 23 -4.73 12.89 11.98
N LYS A 24 -4.11 12.31 13.02
CA LYS A 24 -3.54 13.05 14.16
C LYS A 24 -2.48 14.06 13.72
N PHE A 25 -1.73 13.76 12.66
CA PHE A 25 -0.70 14.65 12.11
C PHE A 25 -1.18 15.50 10.91
N ASN A 26 -2.49 15.56 10.67
CA ASN A 26 -3.10 16.32 9.57
C ASN A 26 -2.51 15.99 8.19
N LEU A 27 -2.22 14.71 7.93
CA LEU A 27 -1.77 14.25 6.62
C LEU A 27 -2.94 14.11 5.64
N ASP A 28 -2.66 14.24 4.35
CA ASP A 28 -3.65 14.11 3.28
C ASP A 28 -3.88 12.67 2.84
N GLY A 29 -2.93 11.77 3.13
CA GLY A 29 -2.99 10.40 2.64
C GLY A 29 -1.97 9.44 3.21
N VAL A 30 -1.95 8.25 2.62
CA VAL A 30 -1.06 7.15 2.95
C VAL A 30 -0.50 6.50 1.69
N GLU A 31 0.69 5.91 1.79
CA GLU A 31 1.25 4.99 0.81
C GLU A 31 1.04 3.55 1.29
N ILE A 32 0.46 2.71 0.43
CA ILE A 32 0.22 1.29 0.73
C ILE A 32 1.45 0.49 0.30
N ARG A 33 2.35 0.20 1.24
CA ARG A 33 3.53 -0.66 1.04
C ARG A 33 3.35 -2.05 1.62
N SER A 34 2.84 -2.14 2.83
CA SER A 34 2.26 -3.38 3.35
C SER A 34 1.21 -3.07 4.41
N VAL A 35 0.20 -3.93 4.47
CA VAL A 35 -0.92 -3.84 5.41
C VAL A 35 -1.32 -5.25 5.80
N TRP A 36 -1.59 -5.49 7.09
CA TRP A 36 -1.93 -6.80 7.65
C TRP A 36 -0.93 -7.91 7.28
N GLY A 37 0.35 -7.56 7.18
CA GLY A 37 1.43 -8.48 6.80
C GLY A 37 1.46 -8.84 5.30
N LYS A 38 0.64 -8.19 4.47
CA LYS A 38 0.52 -8.45 3.04
C LYS A 38 1.05 -7.29 2.21
N GLY A 39 1.78 -7.60 1.15
CA GLY A 39 2.12 -6.62 0.11
C GLY A 39 0.90 -6.29 -0.78
N PRO A 40 0.94 -5.22 -1.59
CA PRO A 40 -0.22 -4.72 -2.33
C PRO A 40 -0.83 -5.75 -3.30
N HIS A 41 0.02 -6.54 -3.96
CA HIS A 41 -0.38 -7.62 -4.86
C HIS A 41 -1.23 -8.72 -4.19
N LEU A 42 -1.22 -8.82 -2.86
CA LEU A 42 -1.99 -9.79 -2.08
C LEU A 42 -3.23 -9.15 -1.41
N LEU A 43 -3.49 -7.87 -1.66
CA LEU A 43 -4.56 -7.09 -1.01
C LEU A 43 -5.75 -6.80 -1.93
N LEU A 44 -5.80 -7.38 -3.13
CA LEU A 44 -6.87 -7.14 -4.10
C LEU A 44 -8.26 -7.45 -3.54
N ASN A 45 -8.39 -8.54 -2.77
CA ASN A 45 -9.64 -8.96 -2.15
C ASN A 45 -10.07 -8.03 -1.01
N GLU A 46 -9.10 -7.35 -0.39
CA GLU A 46 -9.31 -6.43 0.72
C GLU A 46 -9.39 -4.95 0.29
N ALA A 47 -9.31 -4.65 -1.02
CA ALA A 47 -9.29 -3.28 -1.53
C ALA A 47 -10.50 -2.44 -1.08
N ASN A 48 -11.70 -3.04 -1.02
CA ASN A 48 -12.90 -2.38 -0.53
C ASN A 48 -12.81 -2.04 0.96
N GLU A 49 -12.24 -2.93 1.77
CA GLU A 49 -12.04 -2.71 3.21
C GLU A 49 -11.00 -1.61 3.47
N ILE A 50 -9.90 -1.61 2.72
CA ILE A 50 -8.89 -0.55 2.76
C ILE A 50 -9.53 0.80 2.43
N LYS A 51 -10.29 0.87 1.33
CA LYS A 51 -10.99 2.10 0.91
C LYS A 51 -11.97 2.57 1.98
N ARG A 52 -12.74 1.66 2.57
CA ARG A 52 -13.70 1.96 3.64
C ARG A 52 -12.97 2.59 4.83
N ILE A 53 -11.94 1.94 5.37
CA ILE A 53 -11.15 2.44 6.50
C ILE A 53 -10.57 3.82 6.18
N LEU A 54 -9.88 4.01 5.05
CA LEU A 54 -9.25 5.30 4.74
C LEU A 54 -10.28 6.43 4.56
N SER A 55 -11.47 6.11 4.02
CA SER A 55 -12.55 7.09 3.84
C SER A 55 -13.11 7.62 5.16
N GLU A 56 -13.15 6.80 6.22
CA GLU A 56 -13.59 7.21 7.57
C GLU A 56 -12.70 8.34 8.14
N TYR A 57 -11.43 8.40 7.72
CA TYR A 57 -10.47 9.42 8.16
C TYR A 57 -10.24 10.52 7.12
N GLY A 58 -10.90 10.45 5.96
CA GLY A 58 -10.71 11.39 4.85
C GLY A 58 -9.35 11.30 4.15
N LEU A 59 -8.67 10.16 4.27
CA LEU A 59 -7.33 9.95 3.70
C LEU A 59 -7.41 9.46 2.24
N LYS A 60 -6.45 9.88 1.42
CA LYS A 60 -6.24 9.35 0.06
C LYS A 60 -5.09 8.36 0.03
N VAL A 61 -5.04 7.52 -1.00
CA VAL A 61 -3.86 6.72 -1.31
C VAL A 61 -2.99 7.51 -2.29
N SER A 62 -1.78 7.87 -1.89
CA SER A 62 -0.86 8.65 -2.73
C SER A 62 0.06 7.77 -3.59
N ALA A 63 0.38 6.57 -3.09
CA ALA A 63 1.18 5.59 -3.80
C ALA A 63 0.84 4.16 -3.36
N ILE A 64 1.13 3.20 -4.24
CA ILE A 64 1.06 1.76 -3.98
C ILE A 64 2.44 1.19 -4.29
N ALA A 65 3.15 0.71 -3.27
CA ALA A 65 4.50 0.15 -3.43
C ALA A 65 4.42 -1.35 -3.73
N SER A 66 3.93 -1.69 -4.92
CA SER A 66 3.88 -3.06 -5.40
C SER A 66 5.30 -3.62 -5.62
N PRO A 67 5.57 -4.89 -5.26
CA PRO A 67 6.93 -5.43 -5.27
C PRO A 67 7.34 -5.99 -6.64
N PHE A 68 6.71 -5.57 -7.74
CA PHE A 68 7.07 -6.05 -9.06
C PHE A 68 8.54 -5.68 -9.37
N PHE A 69 9.24 -6.56 -10.08
CA PHE A 69 10.68 -6.52 -10.35
C PHE A 69 11.64 -6.52 -9.15
N LYS A 70 11.18 -6.89 -7.95
CA LYS A 70 12.08 -7.36 -6.87
C LYS A 70 12.54 -8.81 -7.14
N ALA A 71 13.12 -9.01 -8.31
CA ALA A 71 13.52 -10.30 -8.88
C ALA A 71 15.01 -10.30 -9.20
N ASN A 72 15.61 -11.49 -9.24
CA ASN A 72 16.91 -11.66 -9.86
C ASN A 72 16.82 -11.39 -11.36
N ILE A 73 17.70 -10.53 -11.89
CA ILE A 73 17.71 -10.10 -13.29
C ILE A 73 17.98 -11.27 -14.26
N ASP A 74 18.70 -12.29 -13.82
CA ASP A 74 19.04 -13.46 -14.62
C ASP A 74 18.01 -14.60 -14.49
N SER A 75 16.97 -14.41 -13.67
CA SER A 75 15.93 -15.42 -13.42
C SER A 75 14.69 -15.16 -14.28
N GLU A 76 14.59 -15.87 -15.41
CA GLU A 76 13.45 -15.74 -16.32
C GLU A 76 12.11 -16.10 -15.64
N SER A 77 12.13 -17.06 -14.72
CA SER A 77 10.94 -17.44 -13.93
C SER A 77 10.48 -16.32 -13.01
N GLU A 78 11.39 -15.69 -12.26
CA GLU A 78 11.03 -14.57 -11.39
C GLU A 78 10.59 -13.36 -12.21
N TYR A 79 11.25 -13.08 -13.35
CA TYR A 79 10.81 -12.02 -14.26
C TYR A 79 9.35 -12.23 -14.71
N LYS A 80 9.00 -13.46 -15.14
CA LYS A 80 7.62 -13.80 -15.54
C LYS A 80 6.63 -13.70 -14.38
N GLU A 81 7.00 -14.14 -13.18
CA GLU A 81 6.18 -14.01 -11.98
C GLU A 81 5.88 -12.53 -11.68
N HIS A 82 6.92 -11.70 -11.63
CA HIS A 82 6.77 -10.27 -11.34
C HIS A 82 6.05 -9.50 -12.45
N LEU A 83 6.13 -9.94 -13.71
CA LEU A 83 5.27 -9.42 -14.79
C LEU A 83 3.79 -9.72 -14.54
N ASN A 84 3.46 -10.88 -13.99
CA ASN A 84 2.08 -11.20 -13.62
C ASN A 84 1.61 -10.34 -12.44
N ILE A 85 2.47 -10.10 -11.45
CA ILE A 85 2.19 -9.15 -10.36
C ILE A 85 1.88 -7.75 -10.92
N LEU A 86 2.69 -7.26 -11.87
CA LEU A 86 2.46 -5.96 -12.49
C LEU A 86 1.13 -5.88 -13.24
N ARG A 87 0.72 -6.96 -13.93
CA ARG A 87 -0.56 -7.02 -14.66
C ARG A 87 -1.79 -6.99 -13.75
N SER A 88 -1.63 -7.40 -12.49
CA SER A 88 -2.71 -7.41 -11.51
C SER A 88 -2.78 -6.15 -10.63
N CYS A 89 -1.78 -5.26 -10.74
CA CYS A 89 -1.76 -3.97 -10.05
C CYS A 89 -2.53 -2.91 -10.85
#